data_AF-A0A3D5S7Y2-F1
#
_entry.id   AF-A0A3D5S7Y2-F1
#
_cell.length_a   1.000
_cell.length_b   1.000
_cell.length_c   1.000
_cell.angle_alpha   90.00
_cell.angle_beta   90.00
_cell.angle_gamma   90.00
#
_symmetry.space_group_name_H-M   'P 1'
#
loop_
_entity.id
_entity.type
_entity.pdbx_description
1 polymer ?
#
loop_
_entity_poly.entity_id
_entity_poly.type
_entity_poly.pdbx_seq_one_letter_code
_entity_poly.pdbx_strand_id
1 'polypeptide(L)'
;MKKHFLIIAILIFAAVLRLYSLDQFPAGLNADEAAIGYNAWSLIQTGKDEHSIAWPLVFRSFDDYKLPVYFYLVLPFVKFLGLTVTAVRLPSALLGIASVLLVYLIIKLLFPPVIARSERDVAISRHLPLLSALFLALSPWHLQFSRGGWEVNAATFLILLGVWGFLKGLENQKYFYLFVTSFALSFYTYHSARIISPLLALSLVFIYRQELFSGIRNLKSENSKLKTIIIATLLGLLLSLPIASQLLSKEGQSRFSGVSIFADSGPDWQATNYRLEHEDKSSLQVRLIHNRYLSYSMRFVQNYLSHYSPDFLFLNGDAIARSKVPETGQSLLFLLPFFALGLLSLIMLDSNGKKVVLAWFLIAPLAASITYQSPHALRAENMSVPLMIIAALGTYEFFELIKKYKFVYKILIFCIFGFLSFYSFARYLHMYYVHYPKELPYAWQYGFDQVAAFTKENYNKYDHIIITDRYDQPYILIAFFTKYPPADLQRDIVMSEPDHYGFATGRKLGKYEFRTINYEQDKLLPNTLLITAEEKVDDTKVIGTVLSPAGAIMFKFLSTK
;
A
#
# COMPACT_ATOMS: atom_id res chain seq x y z
N MET A 1 14.94 -27.36 16.97
CA MET A 1 15.81 -26.19 17.24
C MET A 1 16.28 -25.44 15.99
N LYS A 2 17.01 -26.05 15.03
CA LYS A 2 17.55 -25.35 13.83
C LYS A 2 16.53 -24.53 13.01
N LYS A 3 15.33 -25.05 12.73
CA LYS A 3 14.31 -24.31 11.95
C LYS A 3 13.73 -23.09 12.67
N HIS A 4 13.64 -23.14 14.00
CA HIS A 4 13.13 -22.02 14.80
C HIS A 4 14.16 -20.89 14.84
N PHE A 5 15.45 -21.24 14.90
CA PHE A 5 16.54 -20.28 14.77
C PHE A 5 16.51 -19.54 13.42
N LEU A 6 16.29 -20.24 12.31
CA LEU A 6 16.26 -19.61 10.97
C LEU A 6 15.13 -18.59 10.81
N ILE A 7 13.90 -18.91 11.27
CA ILE A 7 12.81 -17.94 11.18
C ILE A 7 13.07 -16.73 12.09
N ILE A 8 13.66 -16.91 13.27
CA ILE A 8 14.05 -15.80 14.14
C ILE A 8 15.08 -14.90 13.43
N ALA A 9 16.09 -15.49 12.79
CA ALA A 9 17.08 -14.73 12.01
C ALA A 9 16.43 -13.94 10.86
N ILE A 10 15.48 -14.54 10.14
CA ILE A 10 14.70 -13.85 9.09
C ILE A 10 13.89 -12.69 9.67
N LEU A 11 13.27 -12.86 10.84
CA LEU A 11 12.49 -11.80 11.49
C LEU A 11 13.37 -10.67 12.01
N ILE A 12 14.53 -10.97 12.59
CA ILE A 12 15.52 -9.95 13.00
C ILE A 12 15.96 -9.18 11.75
N PHE A 13 16.28 -9.87 10.66
CA PHE A 13 16.67 -9.22 9.42
C PHE A 13 15.53 -8.36 8.83
N ALA A 14 14.29 -8.87 8.82
CA ALA A 14 13.11 -8.11 8.41
C ALA A 14 12.88 -6.86 9.26
N ALA A 15 13.16 -6.96 10.57
CA ALA A 15 13.06 -5.85 11.52
C ALA A 15 14.13 -4.79 11.25
N VAL A 16 15.39 -5.18 11.05
CA VAL A 16 16.47 -4.25 10.67
C VAL A 16 16.09 -3.48 9.41
N LEU A 17 15.61 -4.16 8.36
CA LEU A 17 15.24 -3.52 7.09
C LEU A 17 14.07 -2.52 7.23
N ARG A 18 13.16 -2.72 8.17
CA ARG A 18 11.95 -1.89 8.33
C ARG A 18 12.08 -0.80 9.39
N LEU A 19 12.88 -1.01 10.44
CA LEU A 19 12.99 -0.10 11.57
C LEU A 19 14.20 0.84 11.48
N TYR A 20 15.24 0.48 10.70
CA TYR A 20 16.41 1.33 10.53
C TYR A 20 16.03 2.68 9.91
N SER A 21 16.41 3.78 10.57
CA SER A 21 16.21 5.18 10.14
C SER A 21 14.79 5.48 9.63
N LEU A 22 13.77 5.03 10.36
CA LEU A 22 12.36 5.16 9.96
C LEU A 22 11.85 6.62 9.96
N ASP A 23 12.46 7.46 10.80
CA ASP A 23 12.26 8.91 10.87
C ASP A 23 12.82 9.64 9.64
N GLN A 24 13.89 9.11 9.03
CA GLN A 24 14.60 9.77 7.93
C GLN A 24 14.23 9.22 6.55
N PHE A 25 13.85 7.93 6.45
CA PHE A 25 13.58 7.26 5.17
C PHE A 25 12.24 6.54 5.15
N PRO A 26 11.39 6.77 4.15
CA PRO A 26 11.57 7.70 3.01
C PRO A 26 11.75 9.17 3.42
N ALA A 27 12.49 9.93 2.60
CA ALA A 27 12.96 11.27 2.95
C ALA A 27 11.84 12.32 2.84
N GLY A 28 11.40 12.83 3.99
CA GLY A 28 10.22 13.69 4.10
C GLY A 28 9.03 12.92 4.69
N LEU A 29 7.86 13.54 4.65
CA LEU A 29 6.60 12.98 5.12
C LEU A 29 5.54 13.31 4.09
N ASN A 30 4.83 12.31 3.58
CA ASN A 30 3.77 12.60 2.63
C ASN A 30 2.52 13.16 3.37
N ALA A 31 1.67 13.90 2.65
CA ALA A 31 0.51 14.56 3.23
C ALA A 31 -0.52 13.57 3.77
N ASP A 32 -0.61 12.37 3.20
CA ASP A 32 -1.49 11.32 3.70
C ASP A 32 -1.02 10.81 5.08
N GLU A 33 0.28 10.60 5.27
CA GLU A 33 0.92 10.23 6.54
C GLU A 33 0.78 11.36 7.56
N ALA A 34 0.99 12.61 7.13
CA ALA A 34 0.81 13.78 7.97
C ALA A 34 -0.64 13.90 8.46
N ALA A 35 -1.62 13.70 7.58
CA ALA A 35 -3.04 13.69 7.93
C ALA A 35 -3.37 12.57 8.92
N ILE A 36 -2.85 11.35 8.72
CA ILE A 36 -3.02 10.23 9.66
C ILE A 36 -2.47 10.60 11.04
N GLY A 37 -1.24 11.08 11.10
CA GLY A 37 -0.59 11.43 12.36
C GLY A 37 -1.24 12.61 13.06
N TYR A 38 -1.57 13.67 12.32
CA TYR A 38 -2.19 14.87 12.88
C TYR A 38 -3.58 14.58 13.41
N ASN A 39 -4.42 13.84 12.67
CA ASN A 39 -5.74 13.45 13.16
C ASN A 39 -5.68 12.53 14.37
N ALA A 40 -4.71 11.61 14.43
CA ALA A 40 -4.45 10.82 15.64
C ALA A 40 -4.10 11.73 16.84
N TRP A 41 -3.25 12.73 16.63
CA TRP A 41 -2.91 13.69 17.68
C TRP A 41 -4.11 14.59 18.06
N SER A 42 -4.92 15.03 17.09
CA SER A 42 -6.15 15.78 17.31
C SER A 42 -7.14 15.00 18.20
N LEU A 43 -7.35 13.72 17.91
CA LEU A 43 -8.21 12.85 18.73
C LEU A 43 -7.69 12.71 20.16
N ILE A 44 -6.37 12.62 20.36
CA ILE A 44 -5.77 12.55 21.71
C ILE A 44 -6.00 13.85 22.48
N GLN A 45 -5.91 15.00 21.83
CA GLN A 45 -6.02 16.31 22.50
C GLN A 45 -7.47 16.76 22.71
N THR A 46 -8.36 16.58 21.73
CA THR A 46 -9.72 17.15 21.76
C THR A 46 -10.83 16.12 21.60
N GLY A 47 -10.49 14.85 21.35
CA GLY A 47 -11.47 13.79 21.07
C GLY A 47 -12.14 13.91 19.69
N LYS A 48 -11.64 14.80 18.82
CA LYS A 48 -12.17 15.09 17.49
C LYS A 48 -11.07 15.07 16.43
N ASP A 49 -11.45 14.79 15.19
CA ASP A 49 -10.57 14.94 14.02
C ASP A 49 -10.40 16.42 13.62
N GLU A 50 -9.63 16.68 12.56
CA GLU A 50 -9.37 18.04 12.06
C GLU A 50 -10.63 18.77 11.57
N HIS A 51 -11.70 18.03 11.27
CA HIS A 51 -12.99 18.54 10.84
C HIS A 51 -14.04 18.57 11.97
N SER A 52 -13.59 18.53 13.23
CA SER A 52 -14.43 18.61 14.43
C SER A 52 -15.41 17.43 14.63
N ILE A 53 -15.20 16.31 13.96
CA ILE A 53 -15.99 15.09 14.13
C ILE A 53 -15.38 14.24 15.25
N ALA A 54 -16.21 13.86 16.22
CA ALA A 54 -15.77 13.02 17.34
C ALA A 54 -15.65 11.55 16.91
N TRP A 55 -14.48 10.95 17.15
CA TRP A 55 -14.20 9.52 16.92
C TRP A 55 -14.77 8.97 15.60
N PRO A 56 -14.38 9.54 14.44
CA PRO A 56 -15.01 9.23 13.17
C PRO A 56 -14.78 7.78 12.73
N LEU A 57 -15.79 7.17 12.13
CA LEU A 57 -15.67 5.89 11.43
C LEU A 57 -15.17 6.06 9.98
N VAL A 58 -15.11 7.30 9.50
CA VAL A 58 -14.61 7.68 8.19
C VAL A 58 -13.94 9.03 8.35
N PHE A 59 -12.65 9.11 8.06
CA PHE A 59 -11.90 10.36 8.16
C PHE A 59 -12.02 11.12 6.84
N ARG A 60 -12.46 12.36 6.90
CA ARG A 60 -12.36 13.28 5.77
C ARG A 60 -10.91 13.76 5.69
N SER A 61 -10.29 13.64 4.51
CA SER A 61 -8.89 14.02 4.26
C SER A 61 -8.81 14.51 2.81
N PHE A 62 -8.72 15.84 2.62
CA PHE A 62 -8.69 16.49 1.30
C PHE A 62 -9.96 16.23 0.45
N ASP A 63 -11.12 16.11 1.09
CA ASP A 63 -12.40 15.65 0.50
C ASP A 63 -12.39 14.23 -0.06
N ASP A 64 -11.35 13.46 0.28
CA ASP A 64 -11.33 12.01 0.21
C ASP A 64 -11.74 11.39 1.54
N TYR A 65 -12.51 10.30 1.48
CA TYR A 65 -13.03 9.61 2.66
C TYR A 65 -12.19 8.38 2.96
N LYS A 66 -11.24 8.54 3.90
CA LYS A 66 -10.29 7.52 4.31
C LYS A 66 -10.84 6.62 5.41
N LEU A 67 -10.31 5.41 5.44
CA LEU A 67 -10.79 4.34 6.30
C LEU A 67 -10.09 4.37 7.67
N PRO A 68 -10.82 4.02 8.74
CA PRO A 68 -10.46 4.44 10.09
C PRO A 68 -9.32 3.63 10.73
N VAL A 69 -9.13 2.38 10.34
CA VAL A 69 -8.31 1.43 11.13
C VAL A 69 -6.88 1.93 11.33
N TYR A 70 -6.25 2.48 10.27
CA TYR A 70 -4.87 2.91 10.37
C TYR A 70 -4.68 4.17 11.24
N PHE A 71 -5.62 5.12 11.19
CA PHE A 71 -5.66 6.28 12.10
C PHE A 71 -5.69 5.83 13.57
N TYR A 72 -6.54 4.85 13.88
CA TYR A 72 -6.65 4.28 15.22
C TYR A 72 -5.44 3.45 15.64
N LEU A 73 -4.77 2.77 14.69
CA LEU A 73 -3.52 2.04 14.97
C LEU A 73 -2.37 2.99 15.34
N VAL A 74 -2.34 4.19 14.78
CA VAL A 74 -1.31 5.21 15.04
C VAL A 74 -1.49 5.90 16.40
N LEU A 75 -2.73 6.00 16.92
CA LEU A 75 -3.05 6.66 18.20
C LEU A 75 -2.13 6.28 19.37
N PRO A 76 -1.97 4.99 19.76
CA PRO A 76 -1.13 4.65 20.90
C PRO A 76 0.32 5.11 20.71
N PHE A 77 0.84 5.04 19.49
CA PHE A 77 2.22 5.45 19.20
C PHE A 77 2.39 6.96 19.28
N VAL A 78 1.44 7.74 18.74
CA VAL A 78 1.45 9.21 18.87
C VAL A 78 1.26 9.63 20.32
N LYS A 79 0.46 8.91 21.11
CA LYS A 79 0.28 9.20 22.54
C LYS A 79 1.58 9.08 23.33
N PHE A 80 2.40 8.06 23.06
CA PHE A 80 3.63 7.79 23.82
C PHE A 80 4.88 8.43 23.23
N LEU A 81 4.97 8.58 21.90
CA LEU A 81 6.14 9.11 21.19
C LEU A 81 5.94 10.56 20.72
N GLY A 82 4.73 11.11 20.88
CA GLY A 82 4.35 12.42 20.35
C GLY A 82 4.08 12.40 18.85
N LEU A 83 3.64 13.56 18.33
CA LEU A 83 3.45 13.77 16.89
C LEU A 83 4.81 13.84 16.19
N THR A 84 5.27 12.68 15.70
CA THR A 84 6.57 12.47 15.06
C THR A 84 6.44 11.52 13.87
N VAL A 85 7.34 11.60 12.90
CA VAL A 85 7.37 10.72 11.72
C VAL A 85 7.46 9.24 12.15
N THR A 86 8.30 8.93 13.14
CA THR A 86 8.45 7.57 13.68
C THR A 86 7.13 7.04 14.23
N ALA A 87 6.37 7.84 14.99
CA ALA A 87 5.10 7.42 15.57
C ALA A 87 4.06 7.01 14.51
N VAL A 88 4.05 7.71 13.37
CA VAL A 88 3.15 7.43 12.25
C VAL A 88 3.57 6.18 11.49
N ARG A 89 4.88 5.98 11.26
CA ARG A 89 5.39 4.86 10.44
C ARG A 89 5.55 3.55 11.20
N LEU A 90 5.81 3.61 12.50
CA LEU A 90 6.12 2.43 13.32
C LEU A 90 5.02 1.34 13.30
N PRO A 91 3.71 1.65 13.35
CA PRO A 91 2.67 0.63 13.20
C PRO A 91 2.80 -0.15 11.89
N SER A 92 3.05 0.53 10.77
CA SER A 92 3.21 -0.12 9.47
C SER A 92 4.43 -1.06 9.48
N ALA A 93 5.55 -0.59 10.03
CA ALA A 93 6.78 -1.37 10.09
C ALA A 93 6.61 -2.66 10.91
N LEU A 94 5.94 -2.57 12.07
CA LEU A 94 5.64 -3.71 12.93
C LEU A 94 4.69 -4.70 12.25
N LEU A 95 3.61 -4.22 11.62
CA LEU A 95 2.71 -5.08 10.85
C LEU A 95 3.41 -5.74 9.68
N GLY A 96 4.35 -5.05 9.02
CA GLY A 96 5.14 -5.62 7.94
C GLY A 96 6.08 -6.74 8.39
N ILE A 97 6.70 -6.63 9.59
CA ILE A 97 7.49 -7.70 10.20
C ILE A 97 6.57 -8.88 10.55
N ALA A 98 5.38 -8.61 11.08
CA ALA A 98 4.40 -9.64 11.43
C ALA A 98 3.85 -10.35 10.18
N SER A 99 3.68 -9.66 9.04
CA SER A 99 3.32 -10.25 7.74
C SER A 99 4.34 -11.30 7.28
N VAL A 100 5.64 -11.07 7.50
CA VAL A 100 6.71 -12.06 7.21
C VAL A 100 6.51 -13.34 8.03
N LEU A 101 6.21 -13.20 9.32
CA LEU A 101 5.88 -14.35 10.17
C LEU A 101 4.60 -15.05 9.70
N LEU A 102 3.55 -14.30 9.37
CA LEU A 102 2.29 -14.87 8.92
C LEU A 102 2.45 -15.65 7.61
N VAL A 103 3.24 -15.16 6.65
CA VAL A 103 3.56 -15.94 5.43
C VAL A 103 4.25 -17.25 5.79
N TYR A 104 5.25 -17.24 6.67
CA TYR A 104 5.87 -18.48 7.16
C TYR A 104 4.83 -19.46 7.73
N LEU A 105 3.92 -18.97 8.56
CA LEU A 105 2.90 -19.80 9.22
C LEU A 105 1.85 -20.32 8.22
N ILE A 106 1.37 -19.49 7.29
CA ILE A 106 0.39 -19.86 6.25
C ILE A 106 0.96 -20.96 5.37
N ILE A 107 2.21 -20.83 4.91
CA ILE A 107 2.80 -21.82 4.00
C ILE A 107 2.99 -23.18 4.67
N LYS A 108 3.27 -23.23 5.98
CA LYS A 108 3.28 -24.50 6.74
C LYS A 108 1.93 -25.20 6.76
N LEU A 109 0.84 -24.43 6.74
CA LEU A 109 -0.53 -24.96 6.73
C LEU A 109 -1.02 -25.29 5.31
N LEU A 110 -0.58 -24.54 4.29
CA LEU A 110 -0.93 -24.80 2.90
C LEU A 110 -0.20 -26.02 2.32
N PHE A 111 1.04 -26.26 2.75
CA PHE A 111 1.87 -27.37 2.27
C PHE A 111 2.40 -28.21 3.44
N PRO A 112 1.54 -28.89 4.23
CA PRO A 112 1.98 -29.69 5.36
C PRO A 112 2.66 -30.99 4.89
N PRO A 113 3.71 -31.49 5.56
CA PRO A 113 4.44 -32.68 5.12
C PRO A 113 3.57 -33.94 5.03
N VAL A 114 2.50 -34.01 5.83
CA VAL A 114 1.60 -35.18 5.91
C VAL A 114 0.79 -35.38 4.63
N ILE A 115 0.54 -34.32 3.86
CA ILE A 115 -0.28 -34.36 2.64
C ILE A 115 0.59 -34.50 1.37
N ALA A 116 1.92 -34.46 1.53
CA ALA A 116 2.85 -34.61 0.42
C ALA A 116 2.75 -36.00 -0.20
N ARG A 117 2.57 -36.06 -1.53
CA ARG A 117 2.35 -37.31 -2.29
C ARG A 117 3.63 -37.87 -2.89
N SER A 118 4.69 -37.07 -2.93
CA SER A 118 6.00 -37.44 -3.45
C SER A 118 7.13 -36.97 -2.53
N GLU A 119 8.32 -37.55 -2.64
CA GLU A 119 9.52 -37.07 -1.93
C GLU A 119 9.82 -35.60 -2.25
N ARG A 120 9.55 -35.20 -3.49
CA ARG A 120 9.63 -33.80 -3.94
C ARG A 120 8.71 -32.90 -3.10
N ASP A 121 7.45 -33.27 -2.93
CA ASP A 121 6.48 -32.46 -2.16
C ASP A 121 6.86 -32.37 -0.67
N VAL A 122 7.40 -33.47 -0.10
CA VAL A 122 7.89 -33.48 1.29
C VAL A 122 9.03 -32.48 1.46
N ALA A 123 9.93 -32.42 0.50
CA ALA A 123 11.07 -31.51 0.56
C ALA A 123 10.64 -30.05 0.32
N ILE A 124 9.71 -29.78 -0.62
CA ILE A 124 9.09 -28.44 -0.80
C ILE A 124 8.47 -27.97 0.53
N SER A 125 7.65 -28.80 1.17
CA SER A 125 7.01 -28.51 2.45
C SER A 125 8.00 -28.09 3.56
N ARG A 126 9.22 -28.64 3.54
CA ARG A 126 10.24 -28.36 4.55
C ARG A 126 10.93 -27.02 4.37
N HIS A 127 11.06 -26.53 3.14
CA HIS A 127 11.88 -25.37 2.77
C HIS A 127 11.07 -24.14 2.35
N LEU A 128 9.96 -24.35 1.65
CA LEU A 128 9.12 -23.29 1.09
C LEU A 128 8.69 -22.24 2.14
N PRO A 129 8.28 -22.60 3.38
CA PRO A 129 7.90 -21.59 4.37
C PRO A 129 9.01 -20.57 4.69
N LEU A 130 10.27 -21.04 4.82
CA LEU A 130 11.40 -20.17 5.14
C LEU A 130 11.79 -19.31 3.94
N LEU A 131 11.78 -19.89 2.73
CA LEU A 131 12.08 -19.15 1.50
C LEU A 131 11.04 -18.07 1.22
N SER A 132 9.74 -18.37 1.35
CA SER A 132 8.66 -17.39 1.15
C SER A 132 8.75 -16.24 2.16
N ALA A 133 9.07 -16.55 3.42
CA ALA A 133 9.27 -15.52 4.45
C ALA A 133 10.49 -14.65 4.17
N LEU A 134 11.63 -15.25 3.79
CA LEU A 134 12.83 -14.50 3.41
C LEU A 134 12.55 -13.59 2.20
N PHE A 135 11.84 -14.08 1.19
CA PHE A 135 11.55 -13.31 -0.02
C PHE A 135 10.57 -12.16 0.25
N LEU A 136 9.56 -12.36 1.11
CA LEU A 136 8.72 -11.24 1.56
C LEU A 136 9.51 -10.23 2.41
N ALA A 137 10.46 -10.69 3.22
CA ALA A 137 11.33 -9.81 3.99
C ALA A 137 12.19 -8.90 3.10
N LEU A 138 12.65 -9.43 1.96
CA LEU A 138 13.50 -8.78 0.95
C LEU A 138 12.71 -8.02 -0.13
N SER A 139 11.39 -8.21 -0.23
CA SER A 139 10.57 -7.69 -1.33
C SER A 139 10.59 -6.15 -1.36
N PRO A 140 11.05 -5.52 -2.48
CA PRO A 140 11.00 -4.07 -2.66
C PRO A 140 9.60 -3.49 -2.47
N TRP A 141 8.59 -4.13 -3.06
CA TRP A 141 7.19 -3.74 -2.97
C TRP A 141 6.70 -3.71 -1.51
N HIS A 142 6.91 -4.81 -0.77
CA HIS A 142 6.46 -4.88 0.61
C HIS A 142 7.29 -3.99 1.54
N LEU A 143 8.60 -3.80 1.29
CA LEU A 143 9.44 -2.88 2.07
C LEU A 143 8.99 -1.43 1.91
N GLN A 144 8.70 -0.97 0.68
CA GLN A 144 8.22 0.37 0.40
C GLN A 144 6.99 0.72 1.25
N PHE A 145 5.94 -0.13 1.20
CA PHE A 145 4.68 0.15 1.87
C PHE A 145 4.67 -0.20 3.37
N SER A 146 5.59 -1.05 3.84
CA SER A 146 5.73 -1.29 5.28
C SER A 146 6.61 -0.28 6.01
N ARG A 147 7.44 0.51 5.30
CA ARG A 147 8.22 1.60 5.90
C ARG A 147 7.45 2.92 5.95
N GLY A 148 6.60 3.20 4.97
CA GLY A 148 5.66 4.32 5.04
C GLY A 148 4.42 4.00 5.88
N GLY A 149 3.76 5.03 6.40
CA GLY A 149 2.51 4.94 7.13
C GLY A 149 1.30 4.70 6.23
N TRP A 150 1.28 3.55 5.55
CA TRP A 150 0.26 3.20 4.56
C TRP A 150 -0.80 2.24 5.10
N GLU A 151 -2.06 2.56 4.86
CA GLU A 151 -3.19 1.74 5.27
C GLU A 151 -3.21 0.39 4.55
N VAL A 152 -2.71 0.32 3.30
CA VAL A 152 -2.72 -0.93 2.53
C VAL A 152 -1.88 -2.03 3.16
N ASN A 153 -0.72 -1.71 3.74
CA ASN A 153 0.12 -2.70 4.40
C ASN A 153 -0.58 -3.29 5.63
N ALA A 154 -1.33 -2.47 6.38
CA ALA A 154 -2.19 -2.96 7.46
C ALA A 154 -3.33 -3.85 6.93
N ALA A 155 -3.93 -3.51 5.79
CA ALA A 155 -4.95 -4.34 5.17
C ALA A 155 -4.39 -5.70 4.70
N THR A 156 -3.20 -5.73 4.11
CA THR A 156 -2.51 -6.96 3.70
C THR A 156 -2.14 -7.83 4.90
N PHE A 157 -1.68 -7.24 6.00
CA PHE A 157 -1.51 -7.96 7.26
C PHE A 157 -2.81 -8.60 7.74
N LEU A 158 -3.94 -7.88 7.73
CA LEU A 158 -5.25 -8.41 8.14
C LEU A 158 -5.74 -9.52 7.20
N ILE A 159 -5.51 -9.39 5.89
CA ILE A 159 -5.80 -10.45 4.91
C ILE A 159 -4.96 -11.70 5.23
N LEU A 160 -3.65 -11.56 5.46
CA LEU A 160 -2.78 -12.67 5.87
C LEU A 160 -3.27 -13.31 7.18
N LEU A 161 -3.60 -12.49 8.18
CA LEU A 161 -4.07 -12.96 9.49
C LEU A 161 -5.38 -13.74 9.36
N GLY A 162 -6.29 -13.28 8.50
CA GLY A 162 -7.53 -14.01 8.26
C GLY A 162 -7.34 -15.28 7.46
N VAL A 163 -6.46 -15.31 6.44
CA VAL A 163 -6.11 -16.54 5.72
C VAL A 163 -5.51 -17.56 6.70
N TRP A 164 -4.60 -17.12 7.57
CA TRP A 164 -4.04 -17.93 8.63
C TRP A 164 -5.12 -18.44 9.61
N GLY A 165 -6.01 -17.55 10.05
CA GLY A 165 -7.15 -17.88 10.91
C GLY A 165 -8.10 -18.89 10.28
N PHE A 166 -8.34 -18.83 8.98
CA PHE A 166 -9.17 -19.81 8.26
C PHE A 166 -8.51 -21.18 8.27
N LEU A 167 -7.23 -21.24 7.90
CA LEU A 167 -6.48 -22.50 7.85
C LEU A 167 -6.34 -23.11 9.25
N LYS A 168 -6.09 -22.29 10.28
CA LYS A 168 -6.13 -22.75 11.68
C LYS A 168 -7.54 -23.11 12.15
N GLY A 169 -8.58 -22.50 11.60
CA GLY A 169 -9.99 -22.82 11.82
C GLY A 169 -10.33 -24.26 11.45
N LEU A 170 -9.66 -24.81 10.42
CA LEU A 170 -9.81 -26.21 10.02
C LEU A 170 -9.31 -27.19 11.08
N GLU A 171 -8.27 -26.82 11.85
CA GLU A 171 -7.74 -27.60 12.98
C GLU A 171 -8.51 -27.31 14.29
N ASN A 172 -8.81 -26.04 14.56
CA ASN A 172 -9.51 -25.56 15.75
C ASN A 172 -10.52 -24.48 15.37
N GLN A 173 -11.80 -24.84 15.46
CA GLN A 173 -12.93 -24.02 15.01
C GLN A 173 -12.98 -22.59 15.59
N LYS A 174 -12.39 -22.34 16.77
CA LYS A 174 -12.37 -20.98 17.37
C LYS A 174 -11.62 -19.97 16.50
N TYR A 175 -10.67 -20.40 15.67
CA TYR A 175 -9.95 -19.51 14.76
C TYR A 175 -10.81 -19.01 13.58
N PHE A 176 -12.00 -19.56 13.34
CA PHE A 176 -12.94 -18.95 12.39
C PHE A 176 -13.41 -17.56 12.83
N TYR A 177 -13.45 -17.26 14.13
CA TYR A 177 -13.69 -15.90 14.59
C TYR A 177 -12.57 -14.96 14.18
N LEU A 178 -11.31 -15.39 14.26
CA LEU A 178 -10.16 -14.61 13.80
C LEU A 178 -10.19 -14.40 12.28
N PHE A 179 -10.53 -15.44 11.51
CA PHE A 179 -10.73 -15.34 10.06
C PHE A 179 -11.71 -14.22 9.71
N VAL A 180 -12.91 -14.31 10.27
CA VAL A 180 -14.00 -13.41 9.91
C VAL A 180 -13.78 -11.99 10.43
N THR A 181 -13.29 -11.83 11.66
CA THR A 181 -12.98 -10.50 12.21
C THR A 181 -11.84 -9.82 11.45
N SER A 182 -10.79 -10.54 11.07
CA SER A 182 -9.67 -9.96 10.30
C SER A 182 -10.11 -9.53 8.90
N PHE A 183 -10.94 -10.32 8.21
CA PHE A 183 -11.48 -9.97 6.89
C PHE A 183 -12.49 -8.82 6.96
N ALA A 184 -13.29 -8.74 8.03
CA ALA A 184 -14.18 -7.60 8.24
C ALA A 184 -13.36 -6.32 8.51
N LEU A 185 -12.33 -6.40 9.37
CA LEU A 185 -11.44 -5.27 9.68
C LEU A 185 -10.68 -4.78 8.44
N SER A 186 -10.29 -5.66 7.51
CA SER A 186 -9.59 -5.23 6.30
C SER A 186 -10.46 -4.28 5.44
N PHE A 187 -11.79 -4.43 5.45
CA PHE A 187 -12.72 -3.52 4.76
C PHE A 187 -12.74 -2.10 5.33
N TYR A 188 -12.43 -1.96 6.63
CA TYR A 188 -12.25 -0.69 7.35
C TYR A 188 -10.81 -0.20 7.31
N THR A 189 -9.93 -0.87 6.57
CA THR A 189 -8.51 -0.50 6.48
C THR A 189 -8.17 0.04 5.11
N TYR A 190 -8.57 -0.65 4.03
CA TYR A 190 -8.27 -0.19 2.68
C TYR A 190 -9.35 -0.56 1.67
N HIS A 191 -9.62 0.31 0.69
CA HIS A 191 -10.72 0.13 -0.27
C HIS A 191 -10.55 -1.12 -1.13
N SER A 192 -9.35 -1.44 -1.61
CA SER A 192 -9.11 -2.67 -2.42
C SER A 192 -9.50 -3.94 -1.66
N ALA A 193 -9.38 -3.94 -0.33
CA ALA A 193 -9.70 -5.10 0.50
C ALA A 193 -11.20 -5.47 0.45
N ARG A 194 -12.08 -4.53 0.08
CA ARG A 194 -13.53 -4.76 -0.10
C ARG A 194 -13.86 -5.65 -1.30
N ILE A 195 -12.96 -5.78 -2.27
CA ILE A 195 -13.09 -6.71 -3.40
C ILE A 195 -12.24 -7.96 -3.16
N ILE A 196 -11.01 -7.77 -2.69
CA ILE A 196 -10.04 -8.85 -2.55
C ILE A 196 -10.44 -9.83 -1.45
N SER A 197 -10.78 -9.34 -0.25
CA SER A 197 -11.03 -10.23 0.89
C SER A 197 -12.28 -11.10 0.71
N PRO A 198 -13.43 -10.62 0.20
CA PRO A 198 -14.58 -11.50 -0.03
C PRO A 198 -14.29 -12.57 -1.08
N LEU A 199 -13.64 -12.21 -2.20
CA LEU A 199 -13.27 -13.17 -3.24
C LEU A 199 -12.28 -14.23 -2.73
N LEU A 200 -11.31 -13.82 -1.92
CA LEU A 200 -10.35 -14.74 -1.31
C LEU A 200 -11.02 -15.63 -0.25
N ALA A 201 -11.94 -15.10 0.56
CA ALA A 201 -12.73 -15.87 1.52
C ALA A 201 -13.59 -16.92 0.83
N LEU A 202 -14.31 -16.54 -0.23
CA LEU A 202 -15.11 -17.45 -1.03
C LEU A 202 -14.26 -18.54 -1.67
N SER A 203 -13.08 -18.18 -2.18
CA SER A 203 -12.11 -19.13 -2.73
C SER A 203 -11.64 -20.14 -1.68
N LEU A 204 -11.31 -19.68 -0.46
CA LEU A 204 -10.94 -20.55 0.66
C LEU A 204 -12.07 -21.51 1.05
N VAL A 205 -13.29 -21.01 1.22
CA VAL A 205 -14.48 -21.81 1.54
C VAL A 205 -14.75 -22.84 0.44
N PHE A 206 -14.65 -22.46 -0.83
CA PHE A 206 -14.87 -23.36 -1.96
C PHE A 206 -13.80 -24.45 -2.05
N ILE A 207 -12.52 -24.09 -1.91
CA ILE A 207 -11.39 -25.01 -1.97
C ILE A 207 -11.46 -26.04 -0.84
N TYR A 208 -11.73 -25.59 0.39
CA TYR A 208 -11.77 -26.44 1.58
C TYR A 208 -13.19 -26.86 2.01
N ARG A 209 -14.16 -26.84 1.09
CA ARG A 209 -15.57 -27.15 1.41
C ARG A 209 -15.74 -28.55 2.01
N GLN A 210 -14.98 -29.53 1.54
CA GLN A 210 -15.10 -30.90 2.03
C GLN A 210 -14.63 -30.99 3.48
N GLU A 211 -13.51 -30.37 3.80
CA GLU A 211 -12.93 -30.30 5.14
C GLU A 211 -13.81 -29.45 6.07
N LEU A 212 -14.35 -28.34 5.57
CA LEU A 212 -15.22 -27.44 6.33
C LEU A 212 -16.52 -28.13 6.75
N PHE A 213 -17.16 -28.84 5.82
CA PHE A 213 -18.45 -29.49 6.04
C PHE A 213 -18.35 -30.97 6.48
N SER A 214 -17.15 -31.54 6.56
CA SER A 214 -16.92 -32.86 7.15
C SER A 214 -17.31 -32.87 8.65
N GLY A 215 -18.01 -33.92 9.09
CA GLY A 215 -18.39 -34.09 10.49
C GLY A 215 -19.68 -33.37 10.95
N ILE A 216 -20.42 -32.71 10.04
CA ILE A 216 -21.65 -31.96 10.37
C ILE A 216 -22.83 -32.85 10.79
N ARG A 217 -22.76 -34.17 10.57
CA ARG A 217 -23.86 -35.10 10.91
C ARG A 217 -24.18 -35.20 12.41
N ASN A 218 -23.31 -34.78 13.31
CA ASN A 218 -23.57 -34.77 14.76
C ASN A 218 -24.02 -33.38 15.27
N LEU A 219 -25.23 -32.96 14.85
CA LEU A 219 -25.85 -31.68 15.22
C LEU A 219 -26.21 -31.55 16.72
N LYS A 220 -26.30 -32.67 17.44
CA LYS A 220 -26.71 -32.72 18.86
C LYS A 220 -25.61 -32.33 19.86
N SER A 221 -24.37 -32.10 19.43
CA SER A 221 -23.30 -31.62 20.33
C SER A 221 -23.39 -30.11 20.55
N GLU A 222 -23.22 -29.67 21.80
CA GLU A 222 -23.12 -28.24 22.15
C GLU A 222 -21.93 -27.54 21.45
N ASN A 223 -20.86 -28.27 21.12
CA ASN A 223 -19.64 -27.76 20.48
C ASN A 223 -19.52 -28.11 18.99
N SER A 224 -20.62 -28.10 18.24
CA SER A 224 -20.56 -28.47 16.82
C SER A 224 -19.85 -27.41 15.96
N LYS A 225 -18.98 -27.88 15.06
CA LYS A 225 -18.25 -27.05 14.07
C LYS A 225 -19.17 -26.16 13.25
N LEU A 226 -20.35 -26.68 12.88
CA LEU A 226 -21.36 -25.91 12.16
C LEU A 226 -21.88 -24.70 12.97
N LYS A 227 -22.16 -24.87 14.27
CA LYS A 227 -22.58 -23.74 15.13
C LYS A 227 -21.51 -22.64 15.13
N THR A 228 -20.24 -23.02 15.28
CA THR A 228 -19.12 -22.05 15.26
C THR A 228 -19.05 -21.32 13.91
N ILE A 229 -19.18 -22.04 12.79
CA ILE A 229 -19.18 -21.43 11.45
C ILE A 229 -20.36 -20.47 11.27
N ILE A 230 -21.56 -20.85 11.72
CA ILE A 230 -22.76 -19.99 11.64
C ILE A 230 -22.56 -18.72 12.46
N ILE A 231 -22.15 -18.86 13.74
CA ILE A 231 -21.94 -17.71 14.62
C ILE A 231 -20.81 -16.82 14.07
N ALA A 232 -19.71 -17.40 13.60
CA ALA A 232 -18.62 -16.64 12.98
C ALA A 232 -19.10 -15.91 11.73
N THR A 233 -19.88 -16.55 10.87
CA THR A 233 -20.48 -15.92 9.67
C THR A 233 -21.40 -14.77 10.06
N LEU A 234 -22.30 -14.97 11.02
CA LEU A 234 -23.20 -13.92 11.51
C LEU A 234 -22.42 -12.74 12.11
N LEU A 235 -21.36 -13.01 12.87
CA LEU A 235 -20.46 -11.99 13.38
C LEU A 235 -19.80 -11.21 12.24
N GLY A 236 -19.35 -11.89 11.18
CA GLY A 236 -18.76 -11.22 10.01
C GLY A 236 -19.72 -10.33 9.27
N LEU A 237 -20.94 -10.82 9.05
CA LEU A 237 -21.99 -10.04 8.44
C LEU A 237 -22.29 -8.81 9.30
N LEU A 238 -22.49 -9.00 10.61
CA LEU A 238 -22.72 -7.91 11.56
C LEU A 238 -21.61 -6.86 11.52
N LEU A 239 -20.35 -7.29 11.55
CA LEU A 239 -19.19 -6.38 11.46
C LEU A 239 -19.07 -5.71 10.09
N SER A 240 -19.63 -6.29 9.03
CA SER A 240 -19.58 -5.72 7.67
C SER A 240 -20.79 -4.83 7.35
N LEU A 241 -21.86 -4.87 8.14
CA LEU A 241 -23.08 -4.09 7.91
C LEU A 241 -22.84 -2.58 7.80
N PRO A 242 -22.05 -1.92 8.68
CA PRO A 242 -21.79 -0.48 8.56
C PRO A 242 -21.12 -0.10 7.24
N ILE A 243 -20.25 -0.97 6.70
CA ILE A 243 -19.61 -0.75 5.40
C ILE A 243 -20.61 -0.91 4.26
N ALA A 244 -21.52 -1.88 4.35
CA ALA A 244 -22.56 -2.05 3.34
C ALA A 244 -23.40 -0.77 3.22
N SER A 245 -23.77 -0.13 4.34
CA SER A 245 -24.43 1.18 4.30
C SER A 245 -23.54 2.29 3.75
N GLN A 246 -22.24 2.29 4.07
CA GLN A 246 -21.29 3.29 3.56
C GLN A 246 -21.06 3.15 2.03
N LEU A 247 -21.03 1.94 1.49
CA LEU A 247 -20.89 1.70 0.05
C LEU A 247 -22.08 2.24 -0.74
N LEU A 248 -23.26 2.31 -0.11
CA LEU A 248 -24.47 2.86 -0.70
C LEU A 248 -24.58 4.38 -0.49
N SER A 249 -23.78 4.98 0.39
CA SER A 249 -23.82 6.41 0.70
C SER A 249 -23.16 7.25 -0.40
N LYS A 250 -23.43 8.56 -0.42
CA LYS A 250 -22.86 9.49 -1.40
C LYS A 250 -21.33 9.54 -1.32
N GLU A 251 -20.80 9.48 -0.10
CA GLU A 251 -19.36 9.51 0.20
C GLU A 251 -18.66 8.27 -0.37
N GLY A 252 -19.27 7.08 -0.23
CA GLY A 252 -18.74 5.84 -0.80
C GLY A 252 -18.77 5.81 -2.33
N GLN A 253 -19.82 6.38 -2.94
CA GLN A 253 -19.96 6.44 -4.38
C GLN A 253 -19.02 7.46 -5.03
N SER A 254 -18.78 8.61 -4.39
CA SER A 254 -17.91 9.68 -4.89
C SER A 254 -16.49 9.18 -5.20
N ARG A 255 -15.88 8.44 -4.27
CA ARG A 255 -14.55 7.86 -4.47
C ARG A 255 -14.52 6.86 -5.62
N PHE A 256 -15.52 5.97 -5.70
CA PHE A 256 -15.61 5.01 -6.79
C PHE A 256 -15.77 5.71 -8.14
N SER A 257 -16.62 6.72 -8.25
CA SER A 257 -16.79 7.49 -9.50
C SER A 257 -15.55 8.26 -9.92
N GLY A 258 -14.72 8.72 -8.97
CA GLY A 258 -13.50 9.48 -9.28
C GLY A 258 -12.34 8.62 -9.78
N VAL A 259 -12.23 7.36 -9.37
CA VAL A 259 -11.09 6.49 -9.73
C VAL A 259 -11.43 5.28 -10.59
N SER A 260 -12.70 5.01 -10.82
CA SER A 260 -13.15 3.91 -11.66
C SER A 260 -12.63 4.05 -13.09
N ILE A 261 -12.51 2.92 -13.80
CA ILE A 261 -12.25 2.86 -15.23
C ILE A 261 -13.27 3.68 -16.03
N PHE A 262 -14.50 3.82 -15.51
CA PHE A 262 -15.57 4.61 -16.12
C PHE A 262 -15.44 6.13 -15.91
N ALA A 263 -14.51 6.57 -15.06
CA ALA A 263 -14.18 7.98 -14.90
C ALA A 263 -13.41 8.53 -16.11
N ASP A 264 -12.65 7.65 -16.79
CA ASP A 264 -11.94 7.98 -18.02
C ASP A 264 -12.87 7.79 -19.22
N SER A 265 -13.20 8.88 -19.92
CA SER A 265 -14.00 8.83 -21.16
C SER A 265 -13.21 8.33 -22.36
N GLY A 266 -11.88 8.20 -22.25
CA GLY A 266 -10.97 7.79 -23.32
C GLY A 266 -11.39 6.52 -24.08
N PRO A 267 -11.77 5.41 -23.41
CA PRO A 267 -12.26 4.20 -24.10
C PRO A 267 -13.52 4.42 -24.93
N ASP A 268 -14.42 5.32 -24.51
CA ASP A 268 -15.64 5.63 -25.26
C ASP A 268 -15.35 6.53 -26.48
N TRP A 269 -14.45 7.50 -26.31
CA TRP A 269 -13.91 8.30 -27.42
C TRP A 269 -13.19 7.45 -28.44
N GLN A 270 -12.35 6.51 -28.01
CA GLN A 270 -11.66 5.57 -28.89
C GLN A 270 -12.65 4.73 -29.70
N ALA A 271 -13.68 4.19 -29.06
CA ALA A 271 -14.75 3.47 -29.76
C ALA A 271 -15.44 4.35 -30.80
N THR A 272 -15.71 5.62 -30.46
CA THR A 272 -16.36 6.57 -31.36
C THR A 272 -15.46 6.93 -32.54
N ASN A 273 -14.18 7.20 -32.32
CA ASN A 273 -13.22 7.52 -33.36
C ASN A 273 -13.07 6.38 -34.36
N TYR A 274 -12.92 5.13 -33.89
CA TYR A 274 -12.84 3.98 -34.81
C TYR A 274 -14.12 3.77 -35.63
N ARG A 275 -15.31 4.09 -35.10
CA ARG A 275 -16.54 4.07 -35.92
C ARG A 275 -16.51 5.13 -37.02
N LEU A 276 -15.96 6.30 -36.74
CA LEU A 276 -15.91 7.41 -37.70
C LEU A 276 -14.96 7.15 -38.88
N GLU A 277 -13.99 6.24 -38.71
CA GLU A 277 -13.06 5.80 -39.75
C GLU A 277 -13.69 4.87 -40.81
N HIS A 278 -14.90 4.35 -40.56
CA HIS A 278 -15.61 3.47 -41.48
C HIS A 278 -16.57 4.25 -42.39
N GLU A 279 -16.72 3.81 -43.66
CA GLU A 279 -17.66 4.40 -44.61
C GLU A 279 -19.12 4.26 -44.13
N ASP A 280 -19.54 3.05 -43.75
CA ASP A 280 -20.82 2.81 -43.07
C ASP A 280 -20.62 2.70 -41.55
N LYS A 281 -20.64 3.88 -40.91
CA LYS A 281 -20.56 4.09 -39.47
C LYS A 281 -21.67 3.38 -38.68
N SER A 282 -22.80 3.09 -39.33
CA SER A 282 -24.02 2.58 -38.71
C SER A 282 -24.22 1.09 -38.88
N SER A 283 -23.42 0.45 -39.73
CA SER A 283 -23.48 -0.98 -39.99
C SER A 283 -23.39 -1.78 -38.68
N LEU A 284 -24.15 -2.88 -38.62
CA LEU A 284 -24.19 -3.73 -37.43
C LEU A 284 -22.79 -4.25 -37.05
N GLN A 285 -21.96 -4.56 -38.05
CA GLN A 285 -20.58 -5.04 -37.85
C GLN A 285 -19.72 -3.98 -37.15
N VAL A 286 -19.71 -2.75 -37.66
CA VAL A 286 -18.97 -1.61 -37.06
C VAL A 286 -19.46 -1.31 -35.65
N ARG A 287 -20.77 -1.36 -35.41
CA ARG A 287 -21.34 -1.14 -34.07
C ARG A 287 -21.03 -2.27 -33.08
N LEU A 288 -20.89 -3.51 -33.54
CA LEU A 288 -20.50 -4.64 -32.70
C LEU A 288 -19.02 -4.58 -32.33
N ILE A 289 -18.15 -4.22 -33.27
CA ILE A 289 -16.69 -4.15 -33.03
C ILE A 289 -16.31 -2.88 -32.26
N HIS A 290 -16.91 -1.75 -32.58
CA HIS A 290 -16.58 -0.46 -31.97
C HIS A 290 -17.70 0.03 -31.06
N ASN A 291 -17.79 -0.58 -29.88
CA ASN A 291 -18.71 -0.19 -28.83
C ASN A 291 -18.01 0.06 -27.50
N ARG A 292 -18.69 0.82 -26.63
CA ARG A 292 -18.19 1.19 -25.32
C ARG A 292 -17.89 -0.01 -24.43
N TYR A 293 -18.74 -1.04 -24.44
CA TYR A 293 -18.58 -2.21 -23.57
C TYR A 293 -17.33 -3.00 -23.93
N LEU A 294 -17.06 -3.21 -25.23
CA LEU A 294 -15.83 -3.85 -25.68
C LEU A 294 -14.60 -3.02 -25.30
N SER A 295 -14.65 -1.71 -25.52
CA SER A 295 -13.52 -0.81 -25.24
C SER A 295 -13.16 -0.76 -23.76
N TYR A 296 -14.16 -0.64 -22.87
CA TYR A 296 -13.95 -0.74 -21.43
C TYR A 296 -13.49 -2.14 -20.99
N SER A 297 -14.03 -3.21 -21.59
CA SER A 297 -13.61 -4.58 -21.28
C SER A 297 -12.14 -4.83 -21.68
N MET A 298 -11.74 -4.34 -22.87
CA MET A 298 -10.35 -4.42 -23.33
C MET A 298 -9.42 -3.60 -22.42
N ARG A 299 -9.84 -2.39 -22.01
CA ARG A 299 -9.08 -1.59 -21.04
C ARG A 299 -8.96 -2.29 -19.68
N PHE A 300 -10.00 -2.95 -19.19
CA PHE A 300 -9.93 -3.76 -17.98
C PHE A 300 -8.93 -4.92 -18.12
N VAL A 301 -8.98 -5.68 -19.23
CA VAL A 301 -8.03 -6.77 -19.50
C VAL A 301 -6.60 -6.24 -19.59
N GLN A 302 -6.38 -5.12 -20.28
CA GLN A 302 -5.07 -4.47 -20.36
C GLN A 302 -4.57 -4.04 -18.98
N ASN A 303 -5.42 -3.39 -18.19
CA ASN A 303 -5.11 -3.00 -16.82
C ASN A 303 -4.80 -4.22 -15.94
N TYR A 304 -5.52 -5.32 -16.11
CA TYR A 304 -5.27 -6.56 -15.36
C TYR A 304 -3.92 -7.19 -15.74
N LEU A 305 -3.64 -7.32 -17.03
CA LEU A 305 -2.41 -7.92 -17.52
C LEU A 305 -1.17 -7.05 -17.27
N SER A 306 -1.32 -5.72 -17.21
CA SER A 306 -0.19 -4.81 -16.96
C SER A 306 0.45 -4.99 -15.58
N HIS A 307 -0.32 -5.46 -14.58
CA HIS A 307 0.20 -5.81 -13.25
C HIS A 307 1.15 -7.02 -13.26
N TYR A 308 1.10 -7.86 -14.30
CA TYR A 308 2.01 -8.98 -14.48
C TYR A 308 3.13 -8.69 -15.49
N SER A 309 3.17 -7.47 -16.04
CA SER A 309 4.21 -7.10 -17.01
C SER A 309 5.61 -7.18 -16.36
N PRO A 310 6.63 -7.67 -17.07
CA PRO A 310 8.00 -7.66 -16.56
C PRO A 310 8.50 -6.25 -16.23
N ASP A 311 7.98 -5.25 -16.94
CA ASP A 311 8.31 -3.84 -16.71
C ASP A 311 7.87 -3.39 -15.31
N PHE A 312 6.60 -3.59 -14.97
CA PHE A 312 6.06 -3.28 -13.64
C PHE A 312 6.70 -4.14 -12.54
N LEU A 313 6.83 -5.45 -12.77
CA LEU A 313 7.29 -6.36 -11.72
C LEU A 313 8.79 -6.33 -11.49
N PHE A 314 9.64 -6.09 -12.49
CA PHE A 314 11.09 -6.32 -12.35
C PHE A 314 11.99 -5.17 -12.84
N LEU A 315 11.47 -4.22 -13.63
CA LEU A 315 12.29 -3.17 -14.24
C LEU A 315 12.03 -1.78 -13.64
N ASN A 316 10.84 -1.21 -13.88
CA ASN A 316 10.55 0.21 -13.64
C ASN A 316 9.53 0.46 -12.52
N GLY A 317 8.71 -0.52 -12.17
CA GLY A 317 7.74 -0.38 -11.09
C GLY A 317 6.52 0.46 -11.45
N ASP A 318 5.99 1.21 -10.48
CA ASP A 318 4.82 2.08 -10.66
C ASP A 318 5.20 3.38 -11.40
N ALA A 319 4.27 3.98 -12.15
CA ALA A 319 4.45 5.32 -12.69
C ALA A 319 4.47 6.38 -11.59
N ILE A 320 3.71 6.16 -10.51
CA ILE A 320 3.59 7.09 -9.39
C ILE A 320 4.87 7.08 -8.55
N ALA A 321 5.54 8.22 -8.46
CA ALA A 321 6.84 8.39 -7.80
C ALA A 321 6.89 7.92 -6.33
N ARG A 322 5.81 8.10 -5.56
CA ARG A 322 5.73 7.63 -4.15
C ARG A 322 5.55 6.12 -4.00
N SER A 323 5.14 5.44 -5.08
CA SER A 323 4.81 4.00 -5.11
C SER A 323 5.92 3.15 -5.73
N LYS A 324 7.10 3.74 -6.00
CA LYS A 324 8.27 3.04 -6.54
C LYS A 324 9.58 3.56 -5.94
N VAL A 325 10.62 2.75 -6.12
CA VAL A 325 12.02 3.18 -5.95
C VAL A 325 12.59 3.40 -7.36
N PRO A 326 13.40 4.45 -7.60
CA PRO A 326 13.95 4.69 -8.93
C PRO A 326 14.69 3.48 -9.50
N GLU A 327 14.52 3.26 -10.80
CA GLU A 327 15.12 2.16 -11.57
C GLU A 327 14.97 0.75 -10.95
N THR A 328 13.89 0.53 -10.20
CA THR A 328 13.61 -0.73 -9.52
C THR A 328 12.16 -1.13 -9.76
N GLY A 329 11.96 -2.37 -10.24
CA GLY A 329 10.64 -3.00 -10.26
C GLY A 329 10.08 -3.27 -8.87
N GLN A 330 8.83 -3.71 -8.81
CA GLN A 330 8.20 -4.10 -7.54
C GLN A 330 8.82 -5.38 -6.93
N SER A 331 9.57 -6.14 -7.72
CA SER A 331 10.32 -7.32 -7.34
C SER A 331 11.77 -7.21 -7.80
N LEU A 332 12.65 -8.01 -7.20
CA LEU A 332 14.07 -8.02 -7.54
C LEU A 332 14.26 -8.76 -8.88
N LEU A 333 14.98 -8.15 -9.81
CA LEU A 333 15.15 -8.66 -11.18
C LEU A 333 15.69 -10.10 -11.24
N PHE A 334 16.59 -10.48 -10.33
CA PHE A 334 17.14 -11.84 -10.28
C PHE A 334 16.07 -12.92 -9.98
N LEU A 335 14.90 -12.54 -9.47
CA LEU A 335 13.78 -13.44 -9.22
C LEU A 335 12.97 -13.79 -10.48
N LEU A 336 13.16 -13.07 -11.59
CA LEU A 336 12.44 -13.31 -12.84
C LEU A 336 12.49 -14.79 -13.33
N PRO A 337 13.67 -15.44 -13.48
CA PRO A 337 13.71 -16.85 -13.90
C PRO A 337 13.07 -17.80 -12.87
N PHE A 338 13.19 -17.47 -11.58
CA PHE A 338 12.57 -18.27 -10.51
C PHE A 338 11.07 -18.11 -10.48
N PHE A 339 10.53 -16.95 -10.85
CA PHE A 339 9.10 -16.75 -10.95
C PHE A 339 8.49 -17.66 -12.03
N ALA A 340 9.10 -17.71 -13.21
CA ALA A 340 8.65 -18.59 -14.30
C ALA A 340 8.72 -20.08 -13.91
N LEU A 341 9.85 -20.53 -13.37
CA LEU A 341 10.01 -21.92 -12.92
C LEU A 341 9.04 -22.26 -11.77
N GLY A 342 8.83 -21.31 -10.86
CA GLY A 342 7.93 -21.45 -9.72
C GLY A 342 6.47 -21.59 -10.14
N LEU A 343 6.04 -20.83 -11.16
CA LEU A 343 4.67 -20.91 -11.67
C LEU A 343 4.42 -22.27 -12.34
N LEU A 344 5.36 -22.74 -13.15
CA LEU A 344 5.31 -24.09 -13.75
C LEU A 344 5.24 -25.17 -12.67
N SER A 345 6.12 -25.08 -11.67
CA SER A 345 6.15 -26.02 -10.54
C SER A 345 4.84 -25.99 -9.73
N LEU A 346 4.30 -24.81 -9.46
CA LEU A 346 3.05 -24.65 -8.71
C LEU A 346 1.89 -25.35 -9.41
N ILE A 347 1.80 -25.25 -10.73
CA ILE A 347 0.73 -25.90 -11.52
C ILE A 347 0.88 -27.43 -11.47
N MET A 348 2.10 -27.95 -11.34
CA MET A 348 2.35 -29.39 -11.24
C MET A 348 2.10 -29.97 -9.84
N LEU A 349 1.96 -29.13 -8.79
CA LEU A 349 1.67 -29.61 -7.45
C LEU A 349 0.24 -30.14 -7.34
N ASP A 350 0.08 -31.24 -6.62
CA ASP A 350 -1.23 -31.81 -6.30
C ASP A 350 -1.59 -31.51 -4.84
N SER A 351 -1.95 -30.25 -4.57
CA SER A 351 -2.31 -29.78 -3.24
C SER A 351 -3.43 -28.72 -3.26
N ASN A 352 -4.20 -28.63 -2.18
CA ASN A 352 -5.11 -27.49 -1.97
C ASN A 352 -4.31 -26.19 -1.78
N GLY A 353 -3.08 -26.27 -1.26
CA GLY A 353 -2.14 -25.13 -1.19
C GLY A 353 -1.92 -24.44 -2.54
N LYS A 354 -1.70 -25.22 -3.61
CA LYS A 354 -1.63 -24.69 -4.99
C LYS A 354 -2.86 -23.87 -5.35
N LYS A 355 -4.06 -24.42 -5.10
CA LYS A 355 -5.33 -23.76 -5.47
C LYS A 355 -5.47 -22.41 -4.76
N VAL A 356 -5.08 -22.33 -3.48
CA VAL A 356 -5.09 -21.07 -2.72
C VAL A 356 -4.11 -20.06 -3.30
N VAL A 357 -2.86 -20.46 -3.57
CA VAL A 357 -1.84 -19.55 -4.12
C VAL A 357 -2.24 -19.06 -5.52
N LEU A 358 -2.78 -19.93 -6.38
CA LEU A 358 -3.26 -19.55 -7.71
C LEU A 358 -4.50 -18.65 -7.65
N ALA A 359 -5.47 -18.94 -6.77
CA ALA A 359 -6.63 -18.09 -6.58
C ALA A 359 -6.21 -16.70 -6.09
N TRP A 360 -5.30 -16.62 -5.11
CA TRP A 360 -4.77 -15.35 -4.63
C TRP A 360 -4.02 -14.61 -5.74
N PHE A 361 -3.13 -15.29 -6.46
CA PHE A 361 -2.41 -14.71 -7.60
C PHE A 361 -3.39 -14.05 -8.57
N LEU A 362 -4.47 -14.73 -8.98
CA LEU A 362 -5.46 -14.20 -9.92
C LEU A 362 -6.36 -13.10 -9.34
N ILE A 363 -6.69 -13.16 -8.05
CA ILE A 363 -7.60 -12.21 -7.39
C ILE A 363 -6.88 -10.89 -7.05
N ALA A 364 -5.58 -10.94 -6.74
CA ALA A 364 -4.85 -9.80 -6.19
C ALA A 364 -4.97 -8.49 -7.00
N PRO A 365 -4.78 -8.46 -8.34
CA PRO A 365 -4.86 -7.22 -9.09
C PRO A 365 -6.30 -6.81 -9.45
N LEU A 366 -7.33 -7.59 -9.14
CA LEU A 366 -8.70 -7.32 -9.59
C LEU A 366 -9.20 -5.93 -9.16
N ALA A 367 -8.97 -5.56 -7.90
CA ALA A 367 -9.40 -4.26 -7.40
C ALA A 367 -8.68 -3.10 -8.10
N ALA A 368 -7.37 -3.23 -8.34
CA ALA A 368 -6.58 -2.23 -9.04
C ALA A 368 -6.98 -2.10 -10.52
N SER A 369 -7.33 -3.22 -11.16
CA SER A 369 -7.64 -3.28 -12.61
C SER A 369 -8.91 -2.52 -13.01
N ILE A 370 -9.83 -2.30 -12.06
CA ILE A 370 -11.08 -1.55 -12.26
C ILE A 370 -10.85 -0.04 -12.16
N THR A 371 -9.60 0.41 -11.97
CA THR A 371 -9.26 1.84 -11.87
C THR A 371 -8.56 2.36 -13.11
N TYR A 372 -8.72 3.65 -13.42
CA TYR A 372 -8.14 4.24 -14.64
C TYR A 372 -6.60 4.33 -14.60
N GLN A 373 -6.02 4.53 -13.41
CA GLN A 373 -4.56 4.46 -13.16
C GLN A 373 -4.16 3.01 -12.89
N SER A 374 -3.71 2.30 -13.92
CA SER A 374 -3.20 0.92 -13.85
C SER A 374 -1.96 0.77 -14.74
N PRO A 375 -0.94 -0.02 -14.35
CA PRO A 375 -0.85 -0.78 -13.10
C PRO A 375 -0.61 0.13 -11.88
N HIS A 376 -0.98 -0.33 -10.68
CA HIS A 376 -0.88 0.49 -9.47
C HIS A 376 -0.39 -0.34 -8.27
N ALA A 377 0.80 -0.02 -7.76
CA ALA A 377 1.48 -0.79 -6.73
C ALA A 377 0.81 -0.69 -5.35
N LEU A 378 0.35 0.50 -4.94
CA LEU A 378 -0.40 0.65 -3.70
C LEU A 378 -1.69 -0.20 -3.73
N ARG A 379 -2.49 -0.14 -4.80
CA ARG A 379 -3.80 -0.83 -4.87
C ARG A 379 -3.69 -2.35 -4.97
N ALA A 380 -2.57 -2.87 -5.47
CA ALA A 380 -2.28 -4.28 -5.66
C ALA A 380 -1.20 -4.83 -4.70
N GLU A 381 -0.90 -4.14 -3.60
CA GLU A 381 0.23 -4.49 -2.70
C GLU A 381 0.13 -5.92 -2.13
N ASN A 382 -1.09 -6.43 -1.92
CA ASN A 382 -1.32 -7.81 -1.50
C ASN A 382 -0.83 -8.87 -2.51
N MET A 383 -0.54 -8.48 -3.76
CA MET A 383 0.03 -9.34 -4.81
C MET A 383 1.48 -9.74 -4.48
N SER A 384 2.18 -8.95 -3.66
CA SER A 384 3.51 -9.28 -3.16
C SER A 384 3.55 -10.68 -2.51
N VAL A 385 2.49 -11.09 -1.81
CA VAL A 385 2.40 -12.38 -1.13
C VAL A 385 2.46 -13.57 -2.10
N PRO A 386 1.50 -13.78 -3.03
CA PRO A 386 1.56 -14.91 -3.96
C PRO A 386 2.80 -14.88 -4.85
N LEU A 387 3.27 -13.69 -5.27
CA LEU A 387 4.49 -13.56 -6.07
C LEU A 387 5.73 -14.09 -5.34
N MET A 388 5.92 -13.73 -4.07
CA MET A 388 7.06 -14.21 -3.28
C MET A 388 6.99 -15.72 -3.01
N ILE A 389 5.79 -16.27 -2.84
CA ILE A 389 5.58 -17.72 -2.69
C ILE A 389 5.96 -18.46 -3.98
N ILE A 390 5.52 -17.95 -5.14
CA ILE A 390 5.85 -18.54 -6.45
C ILE A 390 7.36 -18.46 -6.70
N ALA A 391 7.99 -17.31 -6.48
CA ALA A 391 9.43 -17.15 -6.64
C ALA A 391 10.23 -18.06 -5.69
N ALA A 392 9.77 -18.25 -4.46
CA ALA A 392 10.38 -19.16 -3.48
C ALA A 392 10.31 -20.62 -3.95
N LEU A 393 9.17 -21.04 -4.51
CA LEU A 393 9.03 -22.38 -5.10
C LEU A 393 9.97 -22.59 -6.28
N GLY A 394 10.07 -21.62 -7.20
CA GLY A 394 11.00 -21.74 -8.32
C GLY A 394 12.47 -21.70 -7.90
N THR A 395 12.81 -20.94 -6.86
CA THR A 395 14.16 -20.98 -6.29
C THR A 395 14.49 -22.38 -5.76
N TYR A 396 13.55 -22.99 -5.02
CA TYR A 396 13.70 -24.35 -4.53
C TYR A 396 13.90 -25.35 -5.68
N GLU A 397 13.03 -25.34 -6.70
CA GLU A 397 13.13 -26.25 -7.83
C GLU A 397 14.43 -26.08 -8.62
N PHE A 398 14.89 -24.84 -8.81
CA PHE A 398 16.16 -24.59 -9.45
C PHE A 398 17.32 -25.27 -8.71
N PHE A 399 17.35 -25.15 -7.38
CA PHE A 399 18.39 -25.80 -6.58
C PHE A 399 18.28 -27.33 -6.59
N GLU A 400 17.09 -27.90 -6.71
CA GLU A 400 16.91 -29.34 -6.94
C GLU A 400 17.46 -29.77 -8.31
N LEU A 401 17.16 -29.01 -9.38
CA LEU A 401 17.62 -29.32 -10.74
C LEU A 401 19.14 -29.35 -10.87
N ILE A 402 19.86 -28.55 -10.09
CA ILE A 402 21.33 -28.51 -10.14
C ILE A 402 22.00 -29.57 -9.27
N LYS A 403 21.26 -30.31 -8.42
CA LYS A 403 21.83 -31.39 -7.60
C LYS A 403 22.46 -32.52 -8.42
N LYS A 404 22.08 -32.69 -9.68
CA LYS A 404 22.66 -33.69 -10.59
C LYS A 404 24.07 -33.35 -11.10
N TYR A 405 24.50 -32.09 -11.05
CA TYR A 405 25.81 -31.69 -11.57
C TYR A 405 26.96 -32.07 -10.62
N LYS A 406 28.20 -32.04 -11.11
CA LYS A 406 29.39 -32.21 -10.25
C LYS A 406 29.49 -31.09 -9.22
N PHE A 407 30.08 -31.38 -8.05
CA PHE A 407 30.17 -30.47 -6.91
C PHE A 407 30.75 -29.08 -7.27
N VAL A 408 31.78 -29.03 -8.11
CA VAL A 408 32.41 -27.78 -8.57
C VAL A 408 31.40 -26.87 -9.29
N TYR A 409 30.58 -27.42 -10.20
CA TYR A 409 29.56 -26.63 -10.91
C TYR A 409 28.45 -26.16 -9.97
N LYS A 410 28.08 -26.94 -8.95
CA LYS A 410 27.10 -26.51 -7.93
C LYS A 410 27.59 -25.30 -7.14
N ILE A 411 28.85 -25.33 -6.70
CA ILE A 411 29.46 -24.19 -6.00
C ILE A 411 29.48 -22.98 -6.92
N LEU A 412 29.94 -23.13 -8.16
CA LEU A 412 29.99 -22.02 -9.11
C LEU A 412 28.61 -21.39 -9.33
N ILE A 413 27.59 -22.21 -9.57
CA ILE A 413 26.20 -21.75 -9.73
C ILE A 413 25.74 -21.04 -8.45
N PHE A 414 25.95 -21.64 -7.27
CA PHE A 414 25.57 -21.03 -6.00
C PHE A 414 26.27 -19.68 -5.76
N CYS A 415 27.55 -19.55 -6.09
CA CYS A 415 28.31 -18.31 -6.00
C CYS A 415 27.76 -17.25 -6.97
N ILE A 416 27.45 -17.62 -8.21
CA ILE A 416 26.88 -16.71 -9.21
C ILE A 416 25.52 -16.19 -8.74
N PHE A 417 24.61 -17.08 -8.33
CA PHE A 417 23.29 -16.68 -7.83
C PHE A 417 23.35 -15.91 -6.52
N GLY A 418 24.27 -16.29 -5.62
CA GLY A 418 24.55 -15.55 -4.39
C GLY A 418 25.02 -14.13 -4.69
N PHE A 419 25.95 -13.97 -5.64
CA PHE A 419 26.41 -12.66 -6.10
C PHE A 419 25.29 -11.86 -6.76
N LEU A 420 24.51 -12.43 -7.67
CA LEU A 420 23.39 -11.73 -8.34
C LEU A 420 22.30 -11.30 -7.35
N SER A 421 21.97 -12.16 -6.39
CA SER A 421 20.99 -11.84 -5.34
C SER A 421 21.50 -10.73 -4.43
N PHE A 422 22.75 -10.85 -3.96
CA PHE A 422 23.39 -9.82 -3.14
C PHE A 422 23.48 -8.48 -3.88
N TYR A 423 23.99 -8.49 -5.11
CA TYR A 423 24.11 -7.29 -5.95
C TYR A 423 22.75 -6.64 -6.21
N SER A 424 21.73 -7.42 -6.60
CA SER A 424 20.39 -6.90 -6.87
C SER A 424 19.77 -6.26 -5.63
N PHE A 425 19.92 -6.88 -4.45
CA PHE A 425 19.38 -6.33 -3.21
C PHE A 425 20.20 -5.14 -2.69
N ALA A 426 21.53 -5.19 -2.79
CA ALA A 426 22.41 -4.08 -2.44
C ALA A 426 22.14 -2.86 -3.33
N ARG A 427 21.94 -3.07 -4.64
CA ARG A 427 21.50 -2.02 -5.58
C ARG A 427 20.16 -1.44 -5.13
N TYR A 428 19.16 -2.27 -4.82
CA TYR A 428 17.88 -1.77 -4.31
C TYR A 428 18.04 -0.88 -3.06
N LEU A 429 18.81 -1.33 -2.06
CA LEU A 429 19.06 -0.52 -0.86
C LEU A 429 19.80 0.78 -1.19
N HIS A 430 20.76 0.74 -2.11
CA HIS A 430 21.45 1.94 -2.57
C HIS A 430 20.49 2.91 -3.27
N MET A 431 19.62 2.41 -4.17
CA MET A 431 18.61 3.22 -4.82
C MET A 431 17.63 3.81 -3.80
N TYR A 432 17.20 3.02 -2.81
CA TYR A 432 16.24 3.45 -1.78
C TYR A 432 16.81 4.51 -0.82
N TYR A 433 18.03 4.33 -0.32
CA TYR A 433 18.61 5.22 0.70
C TYR A 433 19.40 6.39 0.12
N VAL A 434 19.98 6.26 -1.07
CA VAL A 434 20.88 7.27 -1.65
C VAL A 434 20.22 8.05 -2.78
N HIS A 435 19.61 7.35 -3.75
CA HIS A 435 19.08 7.97 -4.96
C HIS A 435 17.63 8.45 -4.82
N TYR A 436 16.79 7.69 -4.14
CA TYR A 436 15.37 8.03 -4.00
C TYR A 436 15.14 9.41 -3.36
N PRO A 437 15.84 9.80 -2.27
CA PRO A 437 15.75 11.15 -1.72
C PRO A 437 16.22 12.26 -2.67
N LYS A 438 17.15 11.94 -3.59
CA LYS A 438 17.77 12.90 -4.50
C LYS A 438 16.96 13.10 -5.77
N GLU A 439 16.44 12.01 -6.32
CA GLU A 439 15.72 11.99 -7.60
C GLU A 439 14.25 12.35 -7.44
N LEU A 440 13.61 11.93 -6.34
CA LEU A 440 12.17 12.11 -6.12
C LEU A 440 11.85 12.78 -4.76
N PRO A 441 12.51 13.90 -4.37
CA PRO A 441 12.25 14.57 -3.09
C PRO A 441 10.81 15.09 -2.98
N TYR A 442 10.22 15.50 -4.11
CA TYR A 442 8.84 15.99 -4.16
C TYR A 442 7.80 14.90 -3.86
N ALA A 443 8.12 13.62 -4.11
CA ALA A 443 7.18 12.51 -3.91
C ALA A 443 6.85 12.28 -2.42
N TRP A 444 7.73 12.74 -1.54
CA TRP A 444 7.60 12.68 -0.08
C TRP A 444 7.55 14.07 0.55
N GLN A 445 7.33 15.12 -0.26
CA GLN A 445 7.23 16.51 0.19
C GLN A 445 8.40 16.90 1.10
N TYR A 446 9.61 16.55 0.67
CA TYR A 446 10.84 16.84 1.40
C TYR A 446 11.00 18.35 1.66
N GLY A 447 11.49 18.70 2.86
CA GLY A 447 11.80 20.07 3.25
C GLY A 447 10.70 20.79 4.05
N PHE A 448 9.49 20.22 4.13
CA PHE A 448 8.40 20.82 4.91
C PHE A 448 8.68 20.85 6.42
N ASP A 449 9.51 19.94 6.93
CA ASP A 449 10.01 19.96 8.30
C ASP A 449 10.86 21.23 8.58
N GLN A 450 11.73 21.59 7.64
CA GLN A 450 12.57 22.78 7.70
C GLN A 450 11.76 24.06 7.50
N VAL A 451 10.81 24.05 6.54
CA VAL A 451 9.85 25.14 6.33
C VAL A 451 9.04 25.39 7.61
N ALA A 452 8.47 24.35 8.20
CA ALA A 452 7.68 24.44 9.43
C ALA A 452 8.51 24.92 10.63
N ALA A 453 9.76 24.46 10.77
CA ALA A 453 10.66 24.94 11.81
C ALA A 453 10.92 26.45 11.67
N PHE A 454 11.28 26.90 10.46
CA PHE A 454 11.55 28.30 10.18
C PHE A 454 10.32 29.19 10.41
N THR A 455 9.15 28.78 9.92
CA THR A 455 7.93 29.59 10.09
C THR A 455 7.46 29.63 11.53
N LYS A 456 7.61 28.54 12.29
CA LYS A 456 7.28 28.50 13.72
C LYS A 456 8.13 29.49 14.52
N GLU A 457 9.43 29.55 14.27
CA GLU A 457 10.34 30.50 14.94
C GLU A 457 10.05 31.97 14.57
N ASN A 458 9.53 32.21 13.37
CA ASN A 458 9.25 33.55 12.86
C ASN A 458 7.77 33.94 12.87
N TYR A 459 6.89 33.12 13.45
CA TYR A 459 5.43 33.29 13.40
C TYR A 459 4.95 34.64 13.95
N ASN A 460 5.61 35.15 14.99
CA ASN A 460 5.28 36.43 15.62
C ASN A 460 5.91 37.64 14.92
N LYS A 461 6.86 37.42 13.99
CA LYS A 461 7.59 38.50 13.31
C LYS A 461 6.86 39.03 12.08
N TYR A 462 5.90 38.29 11.55
CA TYR A 462 5.18 38.60 10.32
C TYR A 462 3.67 38.63 10.58
N ASP A 463 2.95 39.43 9.81
CA ASP A 463 1.49 39.49 9.87
C ASP A 463 0.85 38.37 9.04
N HIS A 464 1.50 38.03 7.92
CA HIS A 464 1.09 36.98 6.99
C HIS A 464 2.26 36.06 6.62
N ILE A 465 1.99 34.76 6.47
CA ILE A 465 2.94 33.78 5.96
C ILE A 465 2.29 33.05 4.79
N ILE A 466 2.78 33.28 3.58
CA ILE A 466 2.25 32.67 2.36
C ILE A 466 3.19 31.55 1.93
N ILE A 467 2.64 30.35 1.81
CA ILE A 467 3.37 29.14 1.44
C ILE A 467 2.79 28.61 0.13
N THR A 468 3.67 28.31 -0.81
CA THR A 468 3.30 27.71 -2.09
C THR A 468 2.47 26.44 -1.93
N ASP A 469 1.47 26.27 -2.80
CA ASP A 469 0.65 25.06 -2.93
C ASP A 469 1.19 24.08 -3.98
N ARG A 470 2.40 24.31 -4.51
CA ARG A 470 3.04 23.48 -5.54
C ARG A 470 3.10 21.99 -5.20
N TYR A 471 3.25 21.67 -3.92
CA TYR A 471 3.38 20.31 -3.40
C TYR A 471 2.08 19.76 -2.78
N ASP A 472 0.94 20.11 -3.39
CA ASP A 472 -0.41 19.58 -3.12
C ASP A 472 -1.04 20.10 -1.82
N GLN A 473 -0.83 19.43 -0.68
CA GLN A 473 -1.52 19.70 0.59
C GLN A 473 -0.58 20.23 1.69
N PRO A 474 0.02 21.42 1.53
CA PRO A 474 1.01 21.95 2.47
C PRO A 474 0.46 22.21 3.87
N TYR A 475 -0.84 22.51 4.01
CA TYR A 475 -1.42 22.90 5.30
C TYR A 475 -1.27 21.83 6.37
N ILE A 476 -1.49 20.55 6.01
CA ILE A 476 -1.45 19.46 6.98
C ILE A 476 -0.01 19.14 7.40
N LEU A 477 0.96 19.35 6.49
CA LEU A 477 2.39 19.21 6.78
C LEU A 477 2.85 20.30 7.74
N ILE A 478 2.43 21.55 7.51
CA ILE A 478 2.67 22.65 8.45
C ILE A 478 2.01 22.36 9.79
N ALA A 479 0.74 21.93 9.82
CA ALA A 479 0.04 21.59 11.06
C ALA A 479 0.76 20.46 11.83
N PHE A 480 1.22 19.43 11.12
CA PHE A 480 1.96 18.31 11.67
C PHE A 480 3.29 18.74 12.29
N PHE A 481 4.18 19.36 11.50
CA PHE A 481 5.54 19.67 11.95
C PHE A 481 5.59 20.82 12.95
N THR A 482 4.69 21.80 12.84
CA THR A 482 4.58 22.87 13.85
C THR A 482 3.90 22.40 15.13
N LYS A 483 3.18 21.27 15.09
CA LYS A 483 2.25 20.81 16.14
C LYS A 483 1.20 21.87 16.43
N TYR A 484 0.56 22.37 15.36
CA TYR A 484 -0.44 23.44 15.44
C TYR A 484 -1.62 22.99 16.31
N PRO A 485 -2.08 23.74 17.32
CA PRO A 485 -3.10 23.26 18.25
C PRO A 485 -4.39 22.77 17.56
N PRO A 486 -4.91 21.57 17.85
CA PRO A 486 -6.06 21.03 17.12
C PRO A 486 -7.33 21.84 17.32
N ALA A 487 -7.54 22.37 18.53
CA ALA A 487 -8.68 23.24 18.83
C ALA A 487 -8.67 24.54 18.02
N ASP A 488 -7.49 25.03 17.63
CA ASP A 488 -7.35 26.22 16.78
C ASP A 488 -7.58 25.84 15.33
N LEU A 489 -7.00 24.72 14.85
CA LEU A 489 -7.21 24.26 13.48
C LEU A 489 -8.69 24.00 13.20
N GLN A 490 -9.37 23.33 14.14
CA GLN A 490 -10.81 23.03 14.07
C GLN A 490 -11.68 24.29 13.92
N ARG A 491 -11.21 25.45 14.39
CA ARG A 491 -11.90 26.75 14.30
C ARG A 491 -11.48 27.55 13.07
N ASP A 492 -10.20 27.51 12.72
CA ASP A 492 -9.57 28.47 11.81
C ASP A 492 -9.36 27.93 10.39
N ILE A 493 -9.50 26.61 10.16
CA ILE A 493 -9.23 26.03 8.84
C ILE A 493 -10.23 26.51 7.80
N VAL A 494 -9.72 27.12 6.74
CA VAL A 494 -10.52 27.50 5.57
C VAL A 494 -10.15 26.56 4.43
N MET A 495 -11.12 25.77 3.97
CA MET A 495 -10.97 24.85 2.84
C MET A 495 -11.32 25.57 1.52
N SER A 496 -10.72 25.14 0.42
CA SER A 496 -11.17 25.51 -0.92
C SER A 496 -12.50 24.85 -1.26
N GLU A 497 -13.17 25.38 -2.28
CA GLU A 497 -14.19 24.60 -2.98
C GLU A 497 -13.58 23.32 -3.55
N PRO A 498 -14.34 22.21 -3.64
CA PRO A 498 -13.90 21.00 -4.30
C PRO A 498 -13.56 21.25 -5.77
N ASP A 499 -12.45 20.68 -6.25
CA ASP A 499 -12.07 20.73 -7.66
C ASP A 499 -12.96 19.82 -8.53
N HIS A 500 -12.67 19.75 -9.84
CA HIS A 500 -13.43 18.91 -10.77
C HIS A 500 -13.33 17.40 -10.49
N TYR A 501 -12.37 16.96 -9.67
CA TYR A 501 -12.24 15.59 -9.19
C TYR A 501 -12.85 15.41 -7.79
N GLY A 502 -13.35 16.48 -7.17
CA GLY A 502 -13.98 16.48 -5.86
C GLY A 502 -13.03 16.67 -4.68
N PHE A 503 -11.76 17.06 -4.91
CA PHE A 503 -10.78 17.29 -3.84
C PHE A 503 -10.79 18.73 -3.35
N ALA A 504 -10.68 18.92 -2.03
CA ALA A 504 -10.53 20.24 -1.40
C ALA A 504 -9.20 20.35 -0.65
N THR A 505 -8.69 21.57 -0.59
CA THR A 505 -7.37 21.89 -0.02
C THR A 505 -7.51 22.91 1.11
N GLY A 506 -6.73 22.77 2.17
CA GLY A 506 -6.67 23.82 3.21
C GLY A 506 -5.96 25.06 2.65
N ARG A 507 -6.67 26.18 2.58
CA ARG A 507 -6.19 27.46 2.02
C ARG A 507 -5.70 28.44 3.07
N LYS A 508 -6.22 28.36 4.30
CA LYS A 508 -5.80 29.24 5.38
C LYS A 508 -5.80 28.51 6.72
N LEU A 509 -4.80 28.81 7.54
CA LEU A 509 -4.66 28.32 8.92
C LEU A 509 -3.98 29.41 9.76
N GLY A 510 -4.74 30.14 10.59
CA GLY A 510 -4.19 31.26 11.35
C GLY A 510 -3.55 32.32 10.44
N LYS A 511 -2.25 32.60 10.61
CA LYS A 511 -1.46 33.50 9.74
C LYS A 511 -0.95 32.83 8.45
N TYR A 512 -1.09 31.52 8.33
CA TYR A 512 -0.65 30.78 7.15
C TYR A 512 -1.70 30.86 6.04
N GLU A 513 -1.25 31.13 4.82
CA GLU A 513 -2.04 31.10 3.60
C GLU A 513 -1.34 30.18 2.59
N PHE A 514 -2.11 29.31 1.93
CA PHE A 514 -1.61 28.28 1.01
C PHE A 514 -2.14 28.50 -0.40
N ARG A 515 -1.28 29.05 -1.27
CA ARG A 515 -1.60 29.34 -2.66
C ARG A 515 -0.35 29.51 -3.50
N THR A 516 -0.51 29.43 -4.81
CA THR A 516 0.53 29.80 -5.75
C THR A 516 0.92 31.27 -5.57
N ILE A 517 2.22 31.53 -5.48
CA ILE A 517 2.73 32.86 -5.17
C ILE A 517 2.90 33.67 -6.46
N ASN A 518 2.27 34.85 -6.49
CA ASN A 518 2.45 35.82 -7.56
C ASN A 518 3.43 36.88 -7.07
N TYR A 519 4.72 36.64 -7.30
CA TYR A 519 5.79 37.46 -6.72
C TYR A 519 5.64 38.97 -7.01
N GLU A 520 5.17 39.36 -8.19
CA GLU A 520 5.01 40.77 -8.55
C GLU A 520 3.98 41.50 -7.70
N GLN A 521 2.93 40.79 -7.27
CA GLN A 521 1.89 41.34 -6.41
C GLN A 521 2.23 41.13 -4.93
N ASP A 522 2.67 39.93 -4.58
CA ASP A 522 2.88 39.52 -3.20
C ASP A 522 4.08 40.23 -2.54
N LYS A 523 5.06 40.68 -3.31
CA LYS A 523 6.18 41.49 -2.79
C LYS A 523 5.75 42.86 -2.24
N LEU A 524 4.56 43.33 -2.61
CA LEU A 524 4.01 44.61 -2.15
C LEU A 524 3.23 44.49 -0.84
N LEU A 525 2.96 43.26 -0.38
CA LEU A 525 2.26 43.03 0.89
C LEU A 525 3.16 43.44 2.05
N PRO A 526 2.69 44.25 3.01
CA PRO A 526 3.50 44.64 4.14
C PRO A 526 3.78 43.46 5.07
N ASN A 527 4.99 43.39 5.63
CA ASN A 527 5.37 42.49 6.72
C ASN A 527 4.96 41.01 6.50
N THR A 528 5.18 40.50 5.30
CA THR A 528 4.79 39.16 4.86
C THR A 528 6.03 38.30 4.62
N LEU A 529 5.94 37.03 5.04
CA LEU A 529 6.92 35.99 4.70
C LEU A 529 6.38 35.17 3.53
N LEU A 530 7.13 35.12 2.43
CA LEU A 530 6.81 34.32 1.26
C LEU A 530 7.72 33.09 1.22
N ILE A 531 7.13 31.91 1.04
CA ILE A 531 7.84 30.64 0.89
C ILE A 531 7.49 30.05 -0.47
N THR A 532 8.38 30.27 -1.43
CA THR A 532 8.21 29.85 -2.82
C THR A 532 8.95 28.54 -3.09
N ALA A 533 8.53 27.81 -4.12
CA ALA A 533 9.23 26.66 -4.67
C ALA A 533 9.78 27.01 -6.06
N GLU A 534 9.09 26.60 -7.14
CA GLU A 534 9.49 26.81 -8.52
C GLU A 534 9.12 28.21 -9.06
N GLU A 535 8.38 29.01 -8.29
CA GLU A 535 7.97 30.35 -8.69
C GLU A 535 9.19 31.28 -8.87
N LYS A 536 9.13 32.11 -9.92
CA LYS A 536 10.19 33.09 -10.20
C LYS A 536 10.15 34.23 -9.19
N VAL A 537 11.27 34.44 -8.52
CA VAL A 537 11.47 35.50 -7.52
C VAL A 537 12.80 36.22 -7.77
N ASP A 538 12.96 37.40 -7.15
CA ASP A 538 14.24 38.09 -7.11
C ASP A 538 15.20 37.38 -6.14
N ASP A 539 16.19 36.69 -6.68
CA ASP A 539 17.16 35.93 -5.89
C ASP A 539 17.99 36.80 -4.93
N THR A 540 18.10 38.11 -5.19
CA THR A 540 18.80 39.05 -4.27
C THR A 540 18.03 39.32 -2.99
N LYS A 541 16.73 38.99 -2.95
CA LYS A 541 15.82 39.19 -1.81
C LYS A 541 15.61 37.93 -0.99
N VAL A 542 16.25 36.82 -1.35
CA VAL A 542 16.13 35.53 -0.66
C VAL A 542 16.90 35.59 0.66
N ILE A 543 16.18 35.40 1.76
CA ILE A 543 16.74 35.40 3.13
C ILE A 543 17.09 34.00 3.65
N GLY A 544 16.66 32.95 2.95
CA GLY A 544 16.94 31.57 3.29
C GLY A 544 16.47 30.61 2.20
N THR A 545 17.06 29.41 2.17
CA THR A 545 16.67 28.36 1.22
C THR A 545 16.63 27.00 1.91
N VAL A 546 15.78 26.13 1.37
CA VAL A 546 15.78 24.70 1.68
C VAL A 546 16.32 23.96 0.45
N LEU A 547 17.37 23.17 0.67
CA LEU A 547 18.00 22.39 -0.39
C LEU A 547 17.52 20.94 -0.33
N SER A 548 17.30 20.33 -1.48
CA SER A 548 17.08 18.89 -1.61
C SER A 548 18.36 18.12 -1.24
N PRO A 549 18.27 16.80 -1.00
CA PRO A 549 19.45 15.96 -0.82
C PRO A 549 20.41 15.93 -2.04
N ALA A 550 19.95 16.39 -3.20
CA ALA A 550 20.77 16.57 -4.41
C ALA A 550 21.41 17.96 -4.53
N GLY A 551 21.13 18.88 -3.58
CA GLY A 551 21.60 20.26 -3.59
C GLY A 551 20.76 21.23 -4.42
N ALA A 552 19.64 20.78 -4.99
CA ALA A 552 18.71 21.65 -5.71
C ALA A 552 17.85 22.47 -4.73
N ILE A 553 17.53 23.72 -5.06
CA ILE A 553 16.67 24.55 -4.22
C ILE A 553 15.22 24.03 -4.29
N MET A 554 14.67 23.61 -3.16
CA MET A 554 13.28 23.19 -3.01
C MET A 554 12.38 24.35 -2.59
N PHE A 555 12.87 25.18 -1.66
CA PHE A 555 12.15 26.37 -1.21
C PHE A 555 13.06 27.58 -1.08
N LYS A 556 12.50 28.76 -1.35
CA LYS A 556 13.13 30.06 -1.10
C LYS A 556 12.26 30.87 -0.14
N PHE A 557 12.89 31.50 0.83
CA PHE A 557 12.23 32.35 1.82
C PHE A 557 12.51 33.81 1.50
N LEU A 558 11.46 34.63 1.43
CA LEU A 558 11.56 36.06 1.15
C LEU A 558 10.74 36.85 2.16
N SER A 559 11.28 37.99 2.59
CA SER A 559 10.60 38.90 3.51
C SER A 559 10.27 40.21 2.79
N THR A 560 9.04 40.70 2.99
CA THR A 560 8.58 42.00 2.50
C THR A 560 8.60 43.08 3.58
N LYS A 561 9.53 42.96 4.54
CA LYS A 561 9.75 43.95 5.60
C LYS A 561 10.43 45.20 5.10
#